data_AF-A0A2V2D082-F1
#
_entry.id   AF-A0A2V2D082-F1
#
_cell.length_a   1.000
_cell.length_b   1.000
_cell.length_c   1.000
_cell.angle_alpha   90.00
_cell.angle_beta   90.00
_cell.angle_gamma   90.00
#
_symmetry.space_group_name_H-M   'P 1'
#
loop_
_entity.id
_entity.type
_entity.pdbx_description
1 polymer ?
#
loop_
_entity_poly.entity_id
_entity_poly.type
_entity_poly.pdbx_seq_one_letter_code
_entity_poly.pdbx_strand_id
1 'polypeptide(L)'
;MPQSYTPEFKKKIVRLHLEEGRTYKSITAEYGVSKASISKWCSEFSEECQAKADINPNTLNEAELMKEILRLRRELEESRKENLFLKKAAAFFAKEID
;
A
#
# COMPACT_ATOMS: atom_id res chain seq x y z
N MET A 1 37.29 6.13 -6.35
CA MET A 1 36.60 5.97 -5.06
C MET A 1 35.16 5.57 -5.34
N PRO A 2 34.60 4.50 -4.75
CA PRO A 2 33.16 4.26 -4.87
C PRO A 2 32.41 5.44 -4.22
N GLN A 3 31.53 6.08 -4.97
CA GLN A 3 30.68 7.15 -4.44
C GLN A 3 29.69 6.51 -3.44
N SER A 4 29.98 6.62 -2.15
CA SER A 4 29.11 6.08 -1.10
C SER A 4 27.96 7.05 -0.84
N TYR A 5 26.76 6.65 -1.23
CA TYR A 5 25.53 7.37 -0.92
C TYR A 5 24.93 6.84 0.38
N THR A 6 24.39 7.74 1.20
CA THR A 6 23.72 7.36 2.44
C THR A 6 22.45 6.56 2.14
N PRO A 7 22.06 5.59 2.99
CA PRO A 7 20.86 4.79 2.76
C PRO A 7 19.58 5.63 2.68
N GLU A 8 19.51 6.75 3.40
CA GLU A 8 18.39 7.70 3.36
C GLU A 8 18.28 8.36 1.98
N PHE A 9 19.42 8.73 1.40
CA PHE A 9 19.46 9.30 0.06
C PHE A 9 19.03 8.29 -0.99
N LYS A 10 19.53 7.04 -0.91
CA LYS A 10 19.09 5.96 -1.80
C LYS A 10 17.59 5.74 -1.74
N LYS A 11 17.01 5.67 -0.52
CA LYS A 11 15.55 5.58 -0.30
C LYS A 11 14.80 6.70 -0.99
N LYS A 12 15.24 7.95 -0.81
CA LYS A 12 14.60 9.11 -1.43
C LYS A 12 14.57 8.97 -2.96
N ILE A 13 15.70 8.59 -3.56
CA ILE A 13 15.82 8.44 -5.02
C ILE A 13 14.91 7.33 -5.55
N VAL A 14 14.87 6.18 -4.89
CA VAL A 14 13.99 5.07 -5.25
C VAL A 14 12.51 5.48 -5.13
N ARG A 15 12.16 6.22 -4.07
CA ARG A 15 10.79 6.74 -3.86
C ARG A 15 10.34 7.67 -4.99
N LEU A 16 11.19 8.60 -5.40
CA LEU A 16 10.91 9.50 -6.53
C LEU A 16 10.61 8.73 -7.82
N HIS A 17 11.26 7.57 -8.03
CA HIS A 17 11.00 6.74 -9.20
C HIS A 17 9.74 5.90 -9.07
N LEU A 18 9.59 5.17 -7.96
CA LEU A 18 8.51 4.18 -7.77
C LEU A 18 7.18 4.81 -7.37
N GLU A 19 7.17 5.78 -6.46
CA GLU A 19 5.94 6.42 -5.97
C GLU A 19 5.54 7.62 -6.85
N GLU A 20 6.50 8.47 -7.21
CA GLU A 20 6.22 9.69 -7.99
C GLU A 20 6.34 9.48 -9.52
N GLY A 21 6.75 8.29 -9.97
CA GLY A 21 6.85 7.95 -11.40
C GLY A 21 7.92 8.71 -12.18
N ARG A 22 8.87 9.37 -11.51
CA ARG A 22 9.89 10.18 -12.18
C ARG A 22 10.85 9.32 -12.99
N THR A 23 11.20 9.74 -14.20
CA THR A 23 12.14 8.98 -15.04
C THR A 23 13.58 9.07 -14.53
N TYR A 24 14.37 8.03 -14.77
CA TYR A 24 15.80 8.03 -14.43
C TYR A 24 16.56 9.23 -14.98
N LYS A 25 16.21 9.69 -16.18
CA LYS A 25 16.85 10.86 -16.81
C LYS A 25 16.62 12.14 -16.00
N SER A 26 15.40 12.34 -15.48
CA SER A 26 15.07 13.48 -14.62
C SER A 26 15.86 13.43 -13.32
N ILE A 27 15.92 12.26 -12.70
CA ILE A 27 16.61 12.06 -11.41
C ILE A 27 18.12 12.25 -11.56
N THR A 28 18.72 11.70 -12.62
CA THR A 28 20.15 11.90 -12.93
C THR A 28 20.48 13.38 -13.17
N ALA A 29 19.61 14.13 -13.86
CA ALA A 29 19.84 15.54 -14.12
C ALA A 29 19.76 16.42 -12.86
N GLU A 30 18.85 16.10 -11.94
CA GLU A 30 18.61 16.88 -10.71
C GLU A 30 19.60 16.53 -9.59
N TYR A 31 19.88 15.23 -9.39
CA TYR A 31 20.66 14.74 -8.27
C TYR A 31 22.09 14.33 -8.63
N GLY A 32 22.46 14.37 -9.92
CA GLY A 32 23.79 13.96 -10.39
C GLY A 32 24.08 12.46 -10.23
N VAL A 33 23.05 11.64 -10.01
CA VAL A 33 23.21 10.20 -9.76
C VAL A 33 23.20 9.42 -11.07
N SER A 34 24.12 8.47 -11.24
CA SER A 34 24.16 7.63 -12.44
C SER A 34 22.92 6.73 -12.57
N LYS A 35 22.44 6.52 -13.80
CA LYS A 35 21.33 5.60 -14.09
C LYS A 35 21.57 4.18 -13.53
N ALA A 36 22.80 3.70 -13.60
CA ALA A 36 23.18 2.38 -13.08
C ALA A 36 23.02 2.30 -11.56
N SER A 37 23.38 3.37 -10.83
CA SER A 37 23.18 3.45 -9.38
C SER A 37 21.70 3.45 -9.01
N ILE A 38 20.88 4.22 -9.72
CA ILE A 38 19.43 4.27 -9.49
C ILE A 38 18.80 2.90 -9.73
N SER A 39 19.13 2.26 -10.86
CA SER A 39 18.64 0.91 -11.18
C SER A 39 19.04 -0.11 -10.11
N LYS A 40 20.30 -0.07 -9.66
CA LYS A 40 20.78 -0.95 -8.59
C LYS A 40 20.02 -0.73 -7.29
N TRP A 41 19.77 0.52 -6.89
CA TRP A 41 19.00 0.80 -5.67
C TRP A 41 17.54 0.40 -5.82
N CYS A 42 16.92 0.57 -6.98
CA CYS A 42 15.56 0.08 -7.22
C CYS A 42 15.49 -1.44 -7.06
N SER A 43 16.47 -2.19 -7.57
CA SER A 43 16.57 -3.64 -7.35
C SER A 43 16.83 -3.99 -5.89
N GLU A 44 17.79 -3.34 -5.23
CA GLU A 44 18.11 -3.57 -3.80
C GLU A 44 16.91 -3.26 -2.90
N PHE A 45 16.15 -2.19 -3.17
CA PHE A 45 14.96 -1.84 -2.41
C PHE A 45 13.77 -2.76 -2.72
N SER A 46 13.64 -3.23 -3.96
CA SER A 46 12.63 -4.23 -4.32
C SER A 46 12.93 -5.57 -3.63
N GLU A 47 14.18 -6.02 -3.65
CA GLU A 47 14.62 -7.23 -2.96
C GLU A 47 14.56 -7.07 -1.45
N GLU A 48 14.90 -5.90 -0.89
CA GLU A 48 14.73 -5.62 0.54
C GLU A 48 13.25 -5.61 0.93
N CYS A 49 12.35 -5.09 0.08
CA CYS A 49 10.91 -5.23 0.27
C CYS A 49 10.47 -6.70 0.24
N GLN A 50 11.05 -7.52 -0.63
CA GLN A 50 10.70 -8.94 -0.78
C GLN A 50 11.27 -9.80 0.36
N ALA A 51 12.53 -9.58 0.75
CA ALA A 51 13.17 -10.23 1.88
C ALA A 51 12.58 -9.78 3.22
N LYS A 52 12.13 -8.53 3.34
CA LYS A 52 11.35 -8.09 4.51
C LYS A 52 9.93 -8.65 4.53
N ALA A 53 9.36 -9.00 3.38
CA ALA A 53 8.10 -9.73 3.35
C ALA A 53 8.24 -11.15 3.90
N ASP A 54 9.42 -11.78 3.74
CA ASP A 54 9.71 -13.08 4.37
C ASP A 54 10.02 -12.97 5.88
N ILE A 55 10.50 -11.80 6.36
CA ILE A 55 10.87 -11.59 7.77
C ILE A 55 9.73 -10.98 8.59
N ASN A 56 8.75 -10.34 7.95
CA ASN A 56 7.63 -9.69 8.62
C ASN A 56 6.30 -10.17 7.99
N PRO A 57 5.58 -11.14 8.59
CA PRO A 57 4.32 -11.67 8.06
C PRO A 57 3.18 -10.65 7.99
N ASN A 58 3.41 -9.38 8.39
CA ASN A 58 2.46 -8.28 8.31
C ASN A 58 2.54 -7.44 7.02
N THR A 59 3.53 -7.66 6.14
CA THR A 59 3.49 -7.09 4.78
C THR A 59 2.88 -8.10 3.82
N LEU A 60 1.70 -8.63 4.19
CA LEU A 60 0.85 -9.38 3.28
C LEU A 60 0.78 -8.60 1.97
N ASN A 61 1.15 -9.30 0.90
CA ASN A 61 1.12 -8.90 -0.49
C ASN A 61 0.03 -7.84 -0.69
N GLU A 62 0.36 -6.64 -1.12
CA GLU A 62 -0.57 -5.50 -1.20
C GLU A 62 -1.86 -5.87 -1.96
N ALA A 63 -1.76 -6.82 -2.90
CA ALA A 63 -2.88 -7.45 -3.59
C ALA A 63 -3.81 -8.29 -2.70
N GLU A 64 -3.28 -9.04 -1.73
CA GLU A 64 -4.05 -9.77 -0.72
C GLU A 64 -4.71 -8.82 0.28
N LEU A 65 -4.01 -7.77 0.71
CA LEU A 65 -4.58 -6.72 1.54
C LEU A 65 -5.76 -6.03 0.84
N MET A 66 -5.61 -5.72 -0.46
CA MET A 66 -6.68 -5.12 -1.25
C MET A 66 -7.88 -6.05 -1.40
N LYS A 67 -7.66 -7.36 -1.60
CA LYS A 67 -8.74 -8.36 -1.61
C LYS A 67 -9.46 -8.43 -0.27
N GLU A 68 -8.73 -8.40 0.83
CA GLU A 68 -9.32 -8.46 2.17
C GLU A 68 -10.12 -7.19 2.50
N ILE A 69 -9.63 -6.01 2.11
CA ILE A 69 -10.39 -4.75 2.24
C ILE A 69 -11.71 -4.82 1.47
N LEU A 70 -11.71 -5.37 0.25
CA LEU A 70 -12.93 -5.54 -0.54
C LEU A 70 -13.90 -6.52 0.12
N ARG A 71 -13.39 -7.63 0.66
CA ARG A 71 -14.20 -8.62 1.41
C ARG A 71 -14.87 -7.98 2.63
N LEU A 72 -14.09 -7.32 3.47
CA LEU A 72 -14.57 -6.66 4.69
C LEU A 72 -15.60 -5.56 4.38
N ARG A 73 -15.41 -4.78 3.31
CA ARG A 73 -16.38 -3.77 2.89
C ARG A 73 -17.73 -4.37 2.51
N ARG A 74 -17.73 -5.51 1.81
CA ARG A 74 -18.96 -6.21 1.42
C ARG A 74 -19.70 -6.74 2.63
N GLU A 75 -19.00 -7.42 3.54
CA GLU A 75 -19.57 -7.97 4.76
C GLU A 75 -20.15 -6.88 5.66
N LEU A 76 -19.50 -5.72 5.73
CA LEU A 76 -19.96 -4.56 6.49
C LEU A 76 -21.22 -3.94 5.85
N GLU A 77 -21.31 -3.93 4.52
CA GLU A 77 -22.52 -3.48 3.82
C GLU A 77 -23.71 -4.42 4.02
N GLU A 78 -23.49 -5.73 3.94
CA GLU A 78 -24.50 -6.76 4.22
C GLU A 78 -24.99 -6.66 5.66
N SER A 79 -24.08 -6.63 6.63
CA SER A 79 -24.39 -6.45 8.05
C SER A 79 -25.20 -5.17 8.31
N ARG A 80 -24.88 -4.07 7.63
CA ARG A 80 -25.64 -2.81 7.74
C ARG A 80 -27.05 -2.93 7.18
N LYS A 81 -27.24 -3.62 6.04
CA LYS A 81 -28.56 -3.86 5.45
C LYS A 81 -29.44 -4.71 6.37
N GLU A 82 -28.88 -5.77 6.94
CA GLU A 82 -29.58 -6.60 7.92
C GLU A 82 -29.96 -5.80 9.17
N ASN A 83 -29.03 -5.00 9.71
CA ASN A 83 -29.31 -4.16 10.86
C ASN A 83 -30.43 -3.13 10.58
N LEU A 84 -30.43 -2.54 9.39
CA LEU A 84 -31.49 -1.64 8.92
C LEU A 84 -32.84 -2.35 8.80
N PHE A 85 -32.85 -3.57 8.26
CA PHE A 85 -34.06 -4.38 8.15
C PHE A 85 -34.62 -4.72 9.53
N LEU A 86 -33.78 -5.23 10.44
CA LEU A 86 -34.18 -5.57 11.81
C LEU A 86 -34.68 -4.34 12.58
N LYS A 87 -34.04 -3.18 12.43
CA LYS A 87 -34.52 -1.92 13.01
C LYS A 87 -35.88 -1.51 12.48
N LYS A 88 -36.10 -1.64 11.17
CA LYS A 88 -37.42 -1.36 10.56
C LYS A 88 -38.49 -2.34 11.05
N ALA A 89 -38.16 -3.63 11.15
CA ALA A 89 -39.06 -4.64 11.68
C ALA A 89 -39.41 -4.36 13.15
N ALA A 90 -38.40 -4.07 13.99
CA ALA A 90 -38.61 -3.71 15.39
C ALA A 90 -39.48 -2.45 15.54
N ALA A 91 -39.25 -1.42 14.72
CA ALA A 91 -40.07 -0.21 14.71
C ALA A 91 -41.51 -0.47 14.23
N PHE A 92 -41.70 -1.40 13.28
CA PHE A 92 -43.01 -1.81 12.82
C PHE A 92 -43.79 -2.53 13.94
N PHE A 93 -43.19 -3.54 14.57
CA PHE A 93 -43.83 -4.28 15.66
C PHE A 93 -44.08 -3.42 16.90
N ALA A 94 -43.16 -2.50 17.24
CA ALA A 94 -43.37 -1.59 18.36
C ALA A 94 -44.56 -0.64 18.15
N LYS A 95 -44.94 -0.37 16.88
CA LYS A 95 -46.08 0.48 16.53
C LYS A 95 -47.44 -0.25 16.55
N GLU A 96 -47.45 -1.59 16.52
CA GLU A 96 -48.67 -2.40 16.63
C GLU A 96 -49.06 -2.73 18.09
N ILE A 97 -48.23 -2.37 19.06
CA ILE A 97 -48.45 -2.64 20.50
C ILE A 97 -49.03 -1.40 21.23
N ASP A 98 -49.08 -0.23 20.57
CA ASP A 98 -49.88 0.95 20.98
C ASP A 98 -51.30 0.89 20.38
#